data_AF-A0A6L9KTN1-F1
#
_entry.id   AF-A0A6L9KTN1-F1
#
_cell.length_a   1.000
_cell.length_b   1.000
_cell.length_c   1.000
_cell.angle_alpha   90.00
_cell.angle_beta   90.00
_cell.angle_gamma   90.00
#
_symmetry.space_group_name_H-M   'P 1'
#
loop_
_entity.id
_entity.type
_entity.pdbx_description
1 polymer ?
#
loop_
_entity_poly.entity_id
_entity_poly.type
_entity_poly.pdbx_seq_one_letter_code
_entity_poly.pdbx_strand_id
1 'polypeptide(L)'
;MASGRALRRVGHNPTGSLAIYILPTLATVVGITGVLTLGGDEQQGLAAGWFSFSQIKLVKQSHEALAVLMLLLVFCHLTGVVVESVLHKENLARSMLTGIKLADADTPAARPHAGVALLLLLITGLAGWWFYYAIDRQLDGQPGHVESVTDNEEPRVKFVGRQLPDNAQWRDECGSCHAVFYSALLPARSWQKIMAEQDQHFGTDLGLDAATSTAVLAFMTANSADQHNTEAAFKIEQSIPRNATPLRITETPYWLHKHQEIPAAEWGFDTGEKQEELRGLLQ
;
A
#
# COMPACT_ATOMS: atom_id res chain seq x y z
N MET A 1 54.28 9.97 -3.18
CA MET A 1 53.90 9.94 -4.62
C MET A 1 53.80 8.48 -5.06
N ALA A 2 52.62 7.88 -4.94
CA ALA A 2 52.34 6.57 -5.53
C ALA A 2 51.49 6.81 -6.78
N SER A 3 52.14 6.89 -7.94
CA SER A 3 51.46 6.95 -9.25
C SER A 3 50.92 5.55 -9.59
N GLY A 4 49.85 5.15 -8.92
CA GLY A 4 49.06 3.98 -9.31
C GLY A 4 48.18 4.35 -10.50
N ARG A 5 48.68 4.21 -11.73
CA ARG A 5 47.80 4.22 -12.92
C ARG A 5 46.89 3.01 -12.81
N ALA A 6 45.62 3.22 -12.51
CA ALA A 6 44.61 2.16 -12.56
C ALA A 6 44.64 1.53 -13.96
N LEU A 7 44.71 0.19 -14.01
CA LEU A 7 44.70 -0.57 -15.27
C LEU A 7 43.42 -0.24 -16.04
N ARG A 8 43.56 0.41 -17.21
CA ARG A 8 42.44 0.72 -18.10
C ARG A 8 41.89 -0.59 -18.67
N ARG A 9 40.71 -1.02 -18.19
CA ARG A 9 39.99 -2.18 -18.74
C ARG A 9 38.87 -1.67 -19.63
N VAL A 10 38.73 -2.31 -20.80
CA VAL A 10 37.64 -1.98 -21.73
C VAL A 10 36.28 -2.41 -21.16
N GLY A 11 36.24 -3.47 -20.34
CA GLY A 11 35.05 -3.92 -19.59
C GLY A 11 34.80 -3.17 -18.26
N HIS A 12 33.78 -3.57 -17.52
CA HIS A 12 33.49 -3.03 -16.19
C HIS A 12 34.57 -3.40 -15.17
N ASN A 13 34.79 -2.51 -14.20
CA ASN A 13 35.46 -2.85 -12.95
C ASN A 13 34.72 -4.04 -12.30
N PRO A 14 35.41 -5.06 -11.72
CA PRO A 14 34.78 -6.18 -11.02
C PRO A 14 33.65 -5.78 -10.05
N THR A 15 33.78 -4.63 -9.39
CA THR A 15 32.72 -4.09 -8.51
C THR A 15 31.53 -3.53 -9.30
N GLY A 16 31.76 -2.85 -10.42
CA GLY A 16 30.71 -2.30 -11.28
C GLY A 16 29.94 -3.38 -12.05
N SER A 17 30.59 -4.49 -12.44
CA SER A 17 29.91 -5.61 -13.10
C SER A 17 28.93 -6.33 -12.18
N LEU A 18 29.15 -6.30 -10.86
CA LEU A 18 28.27 -6.94 -9.89
C LEU A 18 26.91 -6.21 -9.81
N ALA A 19 26.89 -4.89 -9.97
CA ALA A 19 25.67 -4.08 -9.93
C ALA A 19 24.67 -4.46 -11.05
N ILE A 20 25.17 -4.91 -12.20
CA ILE A 20 24.36 -5.36 -13.35
C ILE A 20 23.49 -6.56 -13.00
N TYR A 21 23.97 -7.43 -12.09
CA TYR A 21 23.21 -8.59 -11.64
C TYR A 21 22.38 -8.26 -10.39
N ILE A 22 22.98 -7.56 -9.42
CA ILE A 22 22.32 -7.31 -8.13
C ILE A 22 21.07 -6.43 -8.31
N LEU A 23 21.15 -5.32 -9.05
CA LEU A 23 20.04 -4.36 -9.12
C LEU A 23 18.79 -4.97 -9.80
N PRO A 24 18.87 -5.65 -10.96
CA PRO A 24 17.70 -6.30 -11.56
C PRO A 24 17.15 -7.47 -10.75
N THR A 25 18.02 -8.27 -10.12
CA THR A 25 17.58 -9.34 -9.22
C THR A 25 16.82 -8.75 -8.03
N LEU A 26 17.36 -7.71 -7.39
CA LEU A 26 16.70 -7.06 -6.27
C LEU A 26 15.38 -6.40 -6.69
N ALA A 27 15.34 -5.76 -7.85
CA ALA A 27 14.10 -5.19 -8.40
C ALA A 27 13.03 -6.26 -8.63
N THR A 28 13.41 -7.43 -9.15
CA THR A 28 12.48 -8.56 -9.31
C THR A 28 11.95 -9.04 -7.97
N VAL A 29 12.83 -9.20 -6.98
CA VAL A 29 12.43 -9.66 -5.63
C VAL A 29 11.51 -8.63 -4.97
N VAL A 30 11.84 -7.34 -5.03
CA VAL A 30 10.99 -6.25 -4.50
C VAL A 30 9.64 -6.22 -5.21
N GLY A 31 9.60 -6.41 -6.53
CA GLY A 31 8.35 -6.50 -7.29
C GLY A 31 7.47 -7.67 -6.84
N ILE A 32 8.06 -8.86 -6.66
CA ILE A 32 7.34 -10.04 -6.17
C ILE A 32 6.82 -9.80 -4.76
N THR A 33 7.67 -9.33 -3.84
CA THR A 33 7.22 -9.07 -2.46
C THR A 33 6.14 -7.99 -2.40
N GLY A 34 6.18 -7.00 -3.29
CA GLY A 34 5.15 -5.97 -3.40
C GLY A 34 3.78 -6.55 -3.81
N VAL A 35 3.75 -7.44 -4.81
CA VAL A 35 2.52 -8.14 -5.21
C VAL A 35 1.97 -9.01 -4.07
N LEU A 36 2.86 -9.69 -3.34
CA LEU A 36 2.45 -10.49 -2.18
C LEU A 36 1.92 -9.60 -1.04
N THR A 37 2.56 -8.46 -0.76
CA THR A 37 2.11 -7.49 0.25
C THR A 37 0.74 -6.92 -0.11
N LEU A 38 0.51 -6.54 -1.36
CA LEU A 38 -0.81 -6.09 -1.83
C LEU A 38 -1.88 -7.17 -1.63
N GLY A 39 -1.56 -8.42 -1.96
CA GLY A 39 -2.49 -9.55 -1.77
C GLY A 39 -2.78 -9.90 -0.32
N GLY A 40 -1.79 -9.80 0.57
CA GLY A 40 -1.98 -10.17 1.97
C GLY A 40 -2.52 -9.05 2.87
N ASP A 41 -2.02 -7.81 2.74
CA ASP A 41 -2.41 -6.68 3.61
C ASP A 41 -3.78 -6.14 3.13
N GLU A 42 -3.93 -5.86 1.83
CA GLU A 42 -5.16 -5.27 1.29
C GLU A 42 -6.21 -6.31 0.84
N GLN A 43 -5.84 -7.60 0.77
CA GLN A 43 -6.69 -8.69 0.25
C GLN A 43 -7.15 -8.45 -1.21
N GLN A 44 -6.26 -7.89 -2.03
CA GLN A 44 -6.54 -7.53 -3.43
C GLN A 44 -5.56 -8.19 -4.43
N GLY A 45 -6.01 -8.39 -5.67
CA GLY A 45 -5.17 -8.92 -6.75
C GLY A 45 -4.90 -10.42 -6.66
N LEU A 46 -3.86 -10.88 -7.36
CA LEU A 46 -3.58 -12.31 -7.59
C LEU A 46 -3.22 -13.10 -6.32
N ALA A 47 -2.70 -12.41 -5.30
CA ALA A 47 -2.28 -13.01 -4.03
C ALA A 47 -3.30 -12.79 -2.88
N ALA A 48 -4.53 -12.34 -3.21
CA ALA A 48 -5.59 -12.18 -2.23
C ALA A 48 -5.88 -13.49 -1.48
N GLY A 49 -5.94 -13.44 -0.15
CA GLY A 49 -6.25 -14.59 0.71
C GLY A 49 -5.12 -15.61 0.90
N TRP A 50 -3.93 -15.40 0.33
CA TRP A 50 -2.81 -16.35 0.48
C TRP A 50 -2.18 -16.30 1.88
N PHE A 51 -2.29 -15.17 2.55
CA PHE A 51 -1.70 -14.92 3.87
C PHE A 51 -2.74 -14.34 4.81
N SER A 52 -2.59 -14.63 6.10
CA SER A 52 -3.28 -13.87 7.15
C SER A 52 -2.62 -12.50 7.35
N PHE A 53 -3.36 -11.55 7.92
CA PHE A 53 -2.84 -10.21 8.25
C PHE A 53 -1.65 -10.23 9.22
N SER A 54 -1.47 -11.29 10.01
CA SER A 54 -0.29 -11.44 10.88
C SER A 54 0.93 -11.96 10.10
N GLN A 55 0.74 -12.91 9.19
CA GLN A 55 1.81 -13.48 8.37
C GLN A 55 2.37 -12.45 7.39
N ILE A 56 1.51 -11.63 6.79
CA ILE A 56 1.94 -10.67 5.77
C ILE A 56 2.83 -9.56 6.32
N LYS A 57 2.79 -9.28 7.63
CA LYS A 57 3.69 -8.29 8.27
C LYS A 57 5.17 -8.56 7.98
N LEU A 58 5.58 -9.83 8.01
CA LEU A 58 6.97 -10.19 7.73
C LEU A 58 7.34 -9.92 6.27
N VAL A 59 6.43 -10.22 5.33
CA VAL A 59 6.64 -9.96 3.90
C VAL A 59 6.71 -8.46 3.64
N LYS A 60 5.83 -7.68 4.27
CA LYS A 60 5.83 -6.22 4.19
C LYS A 60 7.13 -5.61 4.75
N GLN A 61 7.56 -6.04 5.93
CA GLN A 61 8.84 -5.59 6.52
C GLN A 61 10.03 -5.97 5.62
N SER A 62 10.00 -7.16 5.03
CA SER A 62 11.02 -7.60 4.08
C SER A 62 11.01 -6.74 2.81
N HIS A 63 9.83 -6.42 2.28
CA HIS A 63 9.67 -5.53 1.13
C HIS A 63 10.26 -4.14 1.41
N GLU A 64 9.91 -3.53 2.54
CA GLU A 64 10.44 -2.23 2.96
C GLU A 64 11.97 -2.27 3.12
N ALA A 65 12.50 -3.30 3.80
CA ALA A 65 13.94 -3.47 3.98
C ALA A 65 14.69 -3.66 2.65
N LEU A 66 14.14 -4.47 1.74
CA LEU A 66 14.71 -4.70 0.41
C LEU A 66 14.64 -3.44 -0.46
N ALA A 67 13.56 -2.66 -0.37
CA ALA A 67 13.42 -1.39 -1.07
C ALA A 67 14.44 -0.35 -0.59
N VAL A 68 14.64 -0.25 0.73
CA VAL A 68 15.68 0.62 1.32
C VAL A 68 17.08 0.16 0.90
N LEU A 69 17.36 -1.14 0.95
CA LEU A 69 18.62 -1.70 0.46
C LEU A 69 18.84 -1.37 -1.03
N MET A 70 17.81 -1.51 -1.86
CA MET A 70 17.88 -1.17 -3.29
C MET A 70 18.21 0.30 -3.48
N LEU A 71 17.57 1.19 -2.74
CA LEU A 71 17.82 2.62 -2.81
C LEU A 71 19.27 2.96 -2.43
N LEU A 72 19.80 2.36 -1.35
CA LEU A 72 21.21 2.53 -0.94
C LEU A 72 22.18 2.02 -2.02
N LEU A 73 21.90 0.87 -2.63
CA LEU A 73 22.71 0.32 -3.71
C LEU A 73 22.67 1.18 -4.96
N VAL A 74 21.51 1.75 -5.29
CA VAL A 74 21.38 2.72 -6.39
C VAL A 74 22.23 3.96 -6.11
N PHE A 75 22.17 4.54 -4.92
CA PHE A 75 23.03 5.68 -4.56
C PHE A 75 24.51 5.35 -4.64
N CYS A 76 24.92 4.20 -4.10
CA CYS A 76 26.29 3.71 -4.19
C CYS A 76 26.72 3.52 -5.66
N HIS A 77 25.87 2.92 -6.48
CA HIS A 77 26.11 2.71 -7.90
C HIS A 77 26.28 4.03 -8.65
N LEU A 78 25.36 4.98 -8.48
CA LEU A 78 25.43 6.30 -9.11
C LEU A 78 26.71 7.05 -8.69
N THR A 79 27.06 7.01 -7.41
CA THR A 79 28.32 7.58 -6.90
C THR A 79 29.53 6.91 -7.54
N GLY A 80 29.52 5.58 -7.63
CA GLY A 80 30.56 4.81 -8.31
C GLY A 80 30.73 5.21 -9.77
N VAL A 81 29.62 5.36 -10.52
CA VAL A 81 29.64 5.82 -11.91
C VAL A 81 30.24 7.23 -12.02
N VAL A 82 29.87 8.15 -11.13
CA VAL A 82 30.42 9.52 -11.11
C VAL A 82 31.92 9.50 -10.81
N VAL A 83 32.34 8.78 -9.76
CA VAL A 83 33.75 8.68 -9.37
C VAL A 83 34.59 8.04 -10.47
N GLU A 84 34.14 6.94 -11.06
CA GLU A 84 34.86 6.30 -12.17
C GLU A 84 34.91 7.18 -13.41
N SER A 85 33.82 7.91 -13.72
CA SER A 85 33.75 8.86 -14.84
C SER A 85 34.78 9.98 -14.68
N VAL A 86 34.92 10.53 -13.46
CA VAL A 86 35.91 11.56 -13.14
C VAL A 86 37.34 11.01 -13.16
N LEU A 87 37.59 9.86 -12.53
CA LEU A 87 38.91 9.24 -12.44
C LEU A 87 39.46 8.83 -13.82
N HIS A 88 38.60 8.28 -14.69
CA HIS A 88 38.99 7.84 -16.03
C HIS A 88 38.86 8.95 -17.08
N LYS A 89 38.31 10.12 -16.71
CA LYS A 89 38.03 11.25 -17.63
C LYS A 89 37.18 10.85 -18.84
N GLU A 90 36.28 9.89 -18.64
CA GLU A 90 35.40 9.34 -19.67
C GLU A 90 33.95 9.43 -19.18
N ASN A 91 33.03 9.91 -20.01
CA ASN A 91 31.62 9.94 -19.64
C ASN A 91 31.00 8.53 -19.77
N LEU A 92 31.08 7.76 -18.69
CA LEU A 92 30.58 6.39 -18.64
C LEU A 92 29.07 6.29 -18.89
N ALA A 93 28.29 7.25 -18.37
CA ALA A 93 26.84 7.28 -18.57
C ALA A 93 26.48 7.44 -20.07
N ARG A 94 27.21 8.31 -20.79
CA ARG A 94 27.06 8.45 -22.24
C ARG A 94 27.40 7.15 -22.96
N SER A 95 28.48 6.48 -22.59
CA SER A 95 28.89 5.21 -23.19
C SER A 95 27.88 4.08 -22.93
N MET A 96 27.19 4.08 -21.79
CA MET A 96 26.09 3.14 -21.51
C MET A 96 24.88 3.38 -22.40
N LEU A 97 24.51 4.65 -22.63
CA LEU A 97 23.37 5.02 -23.47
C LEU A 97 23.65 4.74 -24.96
N THR A 98 24.84 5.10 -25.44
CA THR A 98 25.21 4.91 -26.84
C THR A 98 25.68 3.49 -27.13
N GLY A 99 26.08 2.73 -26.11
CA GLY A 99 26.70 1.41 -26.25
C GLY A 99 28.11 1.46 -26.83
N ILE A 100 28.72 2.65 -26.96
CA ILE A 100 30.01 2.86 -27.62
C ILE A 100 31.04 3.33 -26.59
N LYS A 101 32.19 2.66 -26.54
CA LYS A 101 33.33 3.03 -25.68
C LYS A 101 34.61 3.09 -26.51
N LEU A 102 35.47 4.07 -26.20
CA LEU A 102 36.80 4.17 -26.81
C LEU A 102 37.67 3.02 -26.30
N ALA A 103 38.29 2.29 -27.23
CA ALA A 103 39.14 1.14 -26.92
C ALA A 103 40.46 1.21 -27.72
N ASP A 104 41.50 0.52 -27.24
CA ASP A 104 42.79 0.45 -27.94
C ASP A 104 42.66 -0.40 -29.21
N ALA A 105 43.52 -0.16 -30.21
CA ALA A 105 43.40 -0.71 -31.57
C ALA A 105 43.31 -2.24 -31.64
N ASP A 106 43.90 -2.95 -30.67
CA ASP A 106 43.91 -4.42 -30.62
C ASP A 106 42.70 -5.02 -29.87
N THR A 107 41.75 -4.19 -29.46
CA THR A 107 40.56 -4.64 -28.72
C THR A 107 39.55 -5.31 -29.66
N PRO A 108 39.11 -6.56 -29.40
CA PRO A 108 38.07 -7.21 -30.19
C PRO A 108 36.78 -6.38 -30.21
N ALA A 109 36.27 -6.08 -31.41
CA ALA A 109 35.01 -5.37 -31.57
C ALA A 109 33.82 -6.27 -31.17
N ALA A 110 32.94 -5.75 -30.31
CA ALA A 110 31.68 -6.41 -30.00
C ALA A 110 30.74 -6.38 -31.22
N ARG A 111 29.96 -7.45 -31.41
CA ARG A 111 28.95 -7.53 -32.48
C ARG A 111 27.62 -6.98 -31.98
N PRO A 112 26.97 -6.03 -32.68
CA PRO A 112 25.66 -5.57 -32.29
C PRO A 112 24.60 -6.65 -32.57
N HIS A 113 23.76 -6.94 -31.58
CA HIS A 113 22.63 -7.85 -31.71
C HIS A 113 21.32 -7.07 -31.93
N ALA A 114 21.18 -6.45 -33.10
CA ALA A 114 20.04 -5.58 -33.41
C ALA A 114 18.67 -6.26 -33.25
N GLY A 115 18.57 -7.56 -33.56
CA GLY A 115 17.35 -8.33 -33.36
C GLY A 115 16.95 -8.48 -31.89
N VAL A 116 17.93 -8.64 -30.97
CA VAL A 116 17.69 -8.71 -29.53
C VAL A 116 17.26 -7.34 -29.00
N ALA A 117 17.90 -6.27 -29.46
CA ALA A 117 17.51 -4.91 -29.10
C ALA A 117 16.08 -4.59 -29.54
N LEU A 118 15.71 -4.95 -30.78
CA LEU A 118 14.35 -4.81 -31.29
C LEU A 118 13.35 -5.62 -30.47
N LEU A 119 13.69 -6.87 -30.13
CA LEU A 119 12.86 -7.72 -29.29
C LEU A 119 12.61 -7.10 -27.91
N LEU A 120 13.66 -6.61 -27.23
CA LEU A 120 13.52 -5.96 -25.92
C LEU A 120 12.69 -4.67 -25.99
N LEU A 121 12.85 -3.88 -27.05
CA LEU A 121 12.03 -2.69 -27.30
C LEU A 121 10.58 -3.05 -27.58
N LEU A 122 10.31 -4.13 -28.33
CA LEU A 122 8.96 -4.63 -28.56
C LEU A 122 8.34 -5.17 -27.26
N ILE A 123 9.11 -5.89 -26.43
CA ILE A 123 8.61 -6.40 -25.14
C ILE A 123 8.31 -5.24 -24.20
N THR A 124 9.19 -4.25 -24.07
CA THR A 124 8.96 -3.08 -23.19
C THR A 124 7.88 -2.17 -23.73
N GLY A 125 7.80 -1.98 -25.04
CA GLY A 125 6.73 -1.25 -25.71
C GLY A 125 5.38 -1.96 -25.56
N LEU A 126 5.34 -3.29 -25.72
CA LEU A 126 4.15 -4.11 -25.50
C LEU A 126 3.77 -4.13 -24.02
N ALA A 127 4.72 -4.25 -23.09
CA ALA A 127 4.47 -4.23 -21.66
C ALA A 127 3.99 -2.85 -21.20
N GLY A 128 4.57 -1.76 -21.71
CA GLY A 128 4.12 -0.39 -21.46
C GLY A 128 2.76 -0.11 -22.09
N TRP A 129 2.53 -0.55 -23.32
CA TRP A 129 1.22 -0.48 -23.98
C TRP A 129 0.19 -1.33 -23.26
N TRP A 130 0.52 -2.55 -22.84
CA TRP A 130 -0.34 -3.43 -22.06
C TRP A 130 -0.61 -2.85 -20.68
N PHE A 131 0.38 -2.27 -20.00
CA PHE A 131 0.20 -1.64 -18.68
C PHE A 131 -0.66 -0.38 -18.79
N TYR A 132 -0.43 0.45 -19.81
CA TYR A 132 -1.29 1.58 -20.15
C TYR A 132 -2.71 1.09 -20.47
N TYR A 133 -2.84 0.16 -21.42
CA TYR A 133 -4.11 -0.44 -21.84
C TYR A 133 -4.85 -1.13 -20.69
N ALA A 134 -4.14 -1.88 -19.84
CA ALA A 134 -4.73 -2.64 -18.74
C ALA A 134 -5.12 -1.69 -17.61
N ILE A 135 -4.32 -0.69 -17.24
CA ILE A 135 -4.73 0.27 -16.20
C ILE A 135 -5.87 1.17 -16.70
N ASP A 136 -5.77 1.66 -17.94
CA ASP A 136 -6.79 2.51 -18.57
C ASP A 136 -8.09 1.71 -18.84
N ARG A 137 -8.01 0.42 -19.20
CA ARG A 137 -9.19 -0.44 -19.47
C ARG A 137 -9.63 -1.40 -18.38
N GLN A 138 -8.89 -1.66 -17.31
CA GLN A 138 -9.47 -2.33 -16.13
C GLN A 138 -10.48 -1.39 -15.43
N LEU A 139 -10.37 -0.08 -15.65
CA LEU A 139 -11.39 0.91 -15.28
C LEU A 139 -12.58 0.88 -16.24
N ASP A 140 -12.36 0.54 -17.52
CA ASP A 140 -13.32 0.78 -18.59
C ASP A 140 -13.94 -0.46 -19.29
N GLY A 141 -13.47 -1.67 -19.00
CA GLY A 141 -13.73 -2.86 -19.84
C GLY A 141 -14.46 -4.04 -19.20
N GLN A 142 -14.80 -3.97 -17.91
CA GLN A 142 -15.68 -4.95 -17.25
C GLN A 142 -17.16 -4.59 -17.54
N PRO A 143 -18.12 -5.53 -17.50
CA PRO A 143 -19.52 -5.22 -17.77
C PRO A 143 -20.00 -4.08 -16.86
N GLY A 144 -20.25 -2.92 -17.48
CA GLY A 144 -20.44 -1.66 -16.77
C GLY A 144 -19.65 -0.50 -17.34
N HIS A 145 -19.53 -0.38 -18.68
CA HIS A 145 -19.08 0.88 -19.26
C HIS A 145 -20.24 1.78 -19.68
N VAL A 146 -20.37 2.82 -18.86
CA VAL A 146 -21.04 4.12 -18.95
C VAL A 146 -21.68 4.44 -20.31
N GLU A 147 -22.97 4.17 -20.40
CA GLU A 147 -23.88 5.07 -21.12
C GLU A 147 -23.99 6.35 -20.27
N SER A 148 -23.75 7.51 -20.87
CA SER A 148 -23.85 8.79 -20.16
C SER A 148 -25.31 9.03 -19.76
N VAL A 149 -25.67 8.68 -18.52
CA VAL A 149 -26.99 8.96 -17.96
C VAL A 149 -26.85 9.80 -16.70
N THR A 150 -27.54 10.93 -16.79
CA THR A 150 -27.95 11.91 -15.78
C THR A 150 -28.18 11.38 -14.36
N ASP A 151 -27.68 12.15 -13.38
CA ASP A 151 -28.20 12.37 -12.02
C ASP A 151 -28.19 11.27 -10.94
N ASN A 152 -27.28 10.29 -10.94
CA ASN A 152 -27.01 9.48 -9.72
C ASN A 152 -25.52 9.09 -9.64
N GLU A 153 -24.74 9.85 -8.86
CA GLU A 153 -23.29 9.71 -8.73
C GLU A 153 -22.90 8.45 -7.92
N GLU A 154 -22.58 7.35 -8.60
CA GLU A 154 -21.85 6.24 -7.97
C GLU A 154 -20.35 6.60 -7.81
N PRO A 155 -19.66 6.12 -6.75
CA PRO A 155 -18.25 6.40 -6.53
C PRO A 155 -17.37 6.02 -7.73
N ARG A 156 -16.51 6.94 -8.17
CA ARG A 156 -15.67 6.86 -9.39
C ARG A 156 -14.67 5.70 -9.48
N VAL A 157 -14.61 4.82 -8.47
CA VAL A 157 -13.83 3.58 -8.48
C VAL A 157 -14.62 2.54 -7.71
N LYS A 158 -15.10 1.49 -8.39
CA LYS A 158 -15.73 0.34 -7.71
C LYS A 158 -14.69 -0.33 -6.82
N PHE A 159 -14.98 -0.41 -5.53
CA PHE A 159 -14.13 -1.14 -4.58
C PHE A 159 -14.08 -2.62 -4.98
N VAL A 160 -12.95 -3.08 -5.53
CA VAL A 160 -12.71 -4.48 -5.90
C VAL A 160 -12.10 -5.22 -4.70
N GLY A 161 -12.83 -5.20 -3.58
CA GLY A 161 -12.46 -5.94 -2.37
C GLY A 161 -13.47 -7.03 -2.05
N ARG A 162 -13.19 -7.80 -1.00
CA ARG A 162 -14.12 -8.81 -0.49
C ARG A 162 -15.44 -8.13 -0.12
N GLN A 163 -16.55 -8.63 -0.67
CA GLN A 163 -17.87 -8.19 -0.25
C GLN A 163 -18.08 -8.57 1.22
N LEU A 164 -18.32 -7.56 2.04
CA LEU A 164 -18.57 -7.75 3.45
C LEU A 164 -20.02 -8.22 3.68
N PRO A 165 -20.27 -9.08 4.68
CA PRO A 165 -21.63 -9.49 5.03
C PRO A 165 -22.54 -8.29 5.29
N ASP A 166 -23.79 -8.40 4.90
CA ASP A 166 -24.74 -7.32 4.99
C ASP A 166 -26.03 -7.79 5.66
N ASN A 167 -26.73 -6.88 6.33
CA ASN A 167 -27.96 -7.16 7.06
C ASN A 167 -28.91 -5.96 7.02
N ALA A 168 -30.11 -6.17 6.46
CA ALA A 168 -31.08 -5.11 6.25
C ALA A 168 -31.56 -4.47 7.56
N GLN A 169 -31.92 -5.29 8.56
CA GLN A 169 -32.38 -4.80 9.85
C GLN A 169 -31.33 -3.94 10.56
N TRP A 170 -30.07 -4.36 10.55
CA TRP A 170 -28.97 -3.55 11.09
C TRP A 170 -28.81 -2.21 10.35
N ARG A 171 -28.90 -2.18 9.01
CA ARG A 171 -28.82 -0.92 8.25
C ARG A 171 -29.99 0.01 8.55
N ASP A 172 -31.20 -0.54 8.62
CA ASP A 172 -32.41 0.25 8.81
C ASP A 172 -32.44 0.87 10.22
N GLU A 173 -32.13 0.09 11.26
CA GLU A 173 -32.11 0.56 12.64
C GLU A 173 -30.92 1.51 12.91
N CYS A 174 -29.70 1.10 12.54
CA CYS A 174 -28.48 1.87 12.84
C CYS A 174 -28.22 3.02 11.85
N GLY A 175 -28.98 3.10 10.74
CA GLY A 175 -28.89 4.16 9.74
C GLY A 175 -29.92 5.28 9.90
N SER A 176 -30.79 5.20 10.91
CA SER A 176 -31.88 6.14 11.13
C SER A 176 -31.42 7.56 11.51
N CYS A 177 -30.29 7.68 12.21
CA CYS A 177 -29.81 8.95 12.77
C CYS A 177 -28.45 9.41 12.21
N HIS A 178 -27.59 8.49 11.80
CA HIS A 178 -26.25 8.79 11.25
C HIS A 178 -25.90 7.80 10.13
N ALA A 179 -24.80 8.07 9.42
CA ALA A 179 -24.27 7.12 8.44
C ALA A 179 -24.05 5.74 9.08
N VAL A 180 -24.41 4.67 8.39
CA VAL A 180 -24.31 3.31 8.93
C VAL A 180 -22.84 2.93 9.10
N PHE A 181 -22.34 2.96 10.33
CA PHE A 181 -20.96 2.56 10.62
C PHE A 181 -20.83 1.05 10.59
N TYR A 182 -20.10 0.53 9.59
CA TYR A 182 -19.91 -0.90 9.45
C TYR A 182 -19.25 -1.53 10.68
N SER A 183 -19.73 -2.71 11.08
CA SER A 183 -19.38 -3.37 12.36
C SER A 183 -17.88 -3.63 12.55
N ALA A 184 -17.10 -3.73 11.48
CA ALA A 184 -15.65 -3.93 11.55
C ALA A 184 -14.86 -2.72 12.13
N LEU A 185 -15.53 -1.60 12.39
CA LEU A 185 -14.89 -0.37 12.89
C LEU A 185 -14.72 -0.32 14.42
N LEU A 186 -15.29 -1.29 15.16
CA LEU A 186 -15.08 -1.47 16.60
C LEU A 186 -15.07 -2.97 16.98
N PRO A 187 -14.42 -3.35 18.09
CA PRO A 187 -14.46 -4.72 18.58
C PRO A 187 -15.84 -5.06 19.18
N ALA A 188 -16.19 -6.34 19.21
CA ALA A 188 -17.43 -6.89 19.74
C ALA A 188 -17.76 -6.36 21.13
N ARG A 189 -16.77 -6.25 22.02
CA ARG A 189 -16.94 -5.71 23.38
C ARG A 189 -17.50 -4.27 23.40
N SER A 190 -17.17 -3.47 22.38
CA SER A 190 -17.66 -2.10 22.27
C SER A 190 -19.10 -2.08 21.77
N TRP A 191 -19.41 -2.88 20.74
CA TRP A 191 -20.79 -3.03 20.27
C TRP A 191 -21.72 -3.61 21.32
N GLN A 192 -21.25 -4.59 22.10
CA GLN A 192 -21.99 -5.13 23.24
C GLN A 192 -22.33 -4.04 24.26
N LYS A 193 -21.36 -3.19 24.60
CA LYS A 193 -21.59 -2.08 25.54
C LYS A 193 -22.57 -1.04 24.96
N ILE A 194 -22.41 -0.66 23.70
CA ILE A 194 -23.32 0.28 23.02
C ILE A 194 -24.77 -0.23 23.02
N MET A 195 -24.99 -1.52 22.72
CA MET A 195 -26.33 -2.10 22.69
C MET A 195 -26.90 -2.36 24.10
N ALA A 196 -26.06 -2.63 25.09
CA ALA A 196 -26.49 -2.78 26.48
C ALA A 196 -26.95 -1.45 27.09
N GLU A 197 -26.39 -0.33 26.62
CA GLU A 197 -26.68 1.04 27.05
C GLU A 197 -27.46 1.81 25.97
N GLN A 198 -28.31 1.11 25.20
CA GLN A 198 -29.03 1.70 24.06
C GLN A 198 -29.98 2.86 24.44
N ASP A 199 -30.41 2.91 25.70
CA ASP A 199 -31.21 3.99 26.29
C ASP A 199 -30.41 5.29 26.49
N GLN A 200 -29.07 5.20 26.42
CA GLN A 200 -28.12 6.29 26.65
C GLN A 200 -27.18 6.49 25.45
N HIS A 201 -27.63 6.14 24.24
CA HIS A 201 -26.86 6.23 23.00
C HIS A 201 -26.54 7.69 22.63
N PHE A 202 -25.45 8.20 23.20
CA PHE A 202 -24.95 9.57 23.02
C PHE A 202 -25.98 10.67 23.30
N GLY A 203 -26.83 10.45 24.32
CA GLY A 203 -27.88 11.37 24.73
C GLY A 203 -29.23 11.15 24.05
N THR A 204 -29.40 10.05 23.32
CA THR A 204 -30.66 9.63 22.70
C THR A 204 -30.94 8.16 23.04
N ASP A 205 -32.21 7.78 23.17
CA ASP A 205 -32.65 6.40 23.30
C ASP A 205 -32.89 5.80 21.91
N LEU A 206 -32.27 4.65 21.60
CA LEU A 206 -32.51 3.94 20.35
C LEU A 206 -33.90 3.31 20.30
N GLY A 207 -34.50 2.99 21.45
CA GLY A 207 -35.85 2.46 21.56
C GLY A 207 -36.05 1.08 20.91
N LEU A 208 -34.99 0.27 20.75
CA LEU A 208 -35.10 -1.04 20.10
C LEU A 208 -35.71 -2.06 21.06
N ASP A 209 -36.66 -2.84 20.56
CA ASP A 209 -37.20 -3.97 21.32
C ASP A 209 -36.14 -5.07 21.51
N ALA A 210 -36.39 -5.97 22.46
CA ALA A 210 -35.42 -7.01 22.83
C ALA A 210 -35.07 -7.96 21.68
N ALA A 211 -36.01 -8.28 20.79
CA ALA A 211 -35.76 -9.17 19.67
C ALA A 211 -34.88 -8.46 18.62
N THR A 212 -35.20 -7.21 18.30
CA THR A 212 -34.41 -6.37 17.39
C THR A 212 -32.99 -6.14 17.91
N SER A 213 -32.85 -5.72 19.17
CA SER A 213 -31.55 -5.52 19.81
C SER A 213 -30.69 -6.79 19.79
N THR A 214 -31.28 -7.95 20.02
CA THR A 214 -30.57 -9.25 19.99
C THR A 214 -30.10 -9.58 18.58
N ALA A 215 -30.96 -9.43 17.58
CA ALA A 215 -30.63 -9.73 16.19
C ALA A 215 -29.54 -8.81 15.63
N VAL A 216 -29.65 -7.51 15.90
CA VAL A 216 -28.66 -6.51 15.47
C VAL A 216 -27.31 -6.74 16.16
N LEU A 217 -27.29 -6.96 17.47
CA LEU A 217 -26.05 -7.23 18.20
C LEU A 217 -25.36 -8.52 17.71
N ALA A 218 -26.13 -9.57 17.38
CA ALA A 218 -25.58 -10.79 16.81
C ALA A 218 -24.86 -10.53 15.48
N PHE A 219 -25.46 -9.75 14.58
CA PHE A 219 -24.80 -9.35 13.33
C PHE A 219 -23.54 -8.51 13.59
N MET A 220 -23.60 -7.53 14.48
CA MET A 220 -22.49 -6.62 14.75
C MET A 220 -21.28 -7.33 15.36
N THR A 221 -21.51 -8.22 16.33
CA THR A 221 -20.45 -9.01 16.96
C THR A 221 -19.80 -10.02 16.00
N ALA A 222 -20.61 -10.68 15.16
CA ALA A 222 -20.15 -11.62 14.13
C ALA A 222 -19.37 -10.94 12.99
N ASN A 223 -19.44 -9.62 12.86
CA ASN A 223 -18.74 -8.83 11.83
C ASN A 223 -17.86 -7.71 12.42
N SER A 224 -17.52 -7.84 13.70
CA SER A 224 -16.75 -6.85 14.46
C SER A 224 -15.27 -6.82 14.06
N ALA A 225 -14.54 -5.83 14.57
CA ALA A 225 -13.10 -5.69 14.34
C ALA A 225 -12.32 -6.98 14.70
N ASP A 226 -12.76 -7.70 15.75
CA ASP A 226 -12.11 -8.93 16.23
C ASP A 226 -12.16 -10.09 15.22
N GLN A 227 -13.02 -9.99 14.21
CA GLN A 227 -13.13 -10.99 13.14
C GLN A 227 -12.07 -10.82 12.06
N HIS A 228 -11.38 -9.67 12.03
CA HIS A 228 -10.33 -9.37 11.07
C HIS A 228 -10.76 -9.59 9.61
N ASN A 229 -11.99 -9.21 9.26
CA ASN A 229 -12.52 -9.38 7.90
C ASN A 229 -11.88 -8.40 6.88
N THR A 230 -11.23 -7.34 7.36
CA THR A 230 -10.52 -6.34 6.56
C THR A 230 -9.21 -5.95 7.22
N GLU A 231 -8.31 -5.34 6.44
CA GLU A 231 -7.07 -4.75 6.95
C GLU A 231 -7.35 -3.75 8.09
N ALA A 232 -8.32 -2.86 7.88
CA ALA A 232 -8.70 -1.85 8.85
C ALA A 232 -9.21 -2.49 10.15
N ALA A 233 -10.06 -3.52 10.07
CA ALA A 233 -10.56 -4.25 11.24
C ALA A 233 -9.41 -4.82 12.09
N PHE A 234 -8.45 -5.48 11.43
CA PHE A 234 -7.26 -6.03 12.07
C PHE A 234 -6.38 -4.95 12.72
N LYS A 235 -6.14 -3.83 12.04
CA LYS A 235 -5.31 -2.74 12.58
C LYS A 235 -6.03 -1.98 13.71
N ILE A 236 -7.36 -1.84 13.65
CA ILE A 236 -8.19 -1.28 14.72
C ILE A 236 -8.09 -2.14 15.97
N GLU A 237 -8.37 -3.46 15.87
CA GLU A 237 -8.32 -4.38 17.01
C GLU A 237 -6.96 -4.33 17.70
N GLN A 238 -5.87 -4.39 16.92
CA GLN A 238 -4.52 -4.35 17.46
C GLN A 238 -4.13 -3.03 18.12
N SER A 239 -4.77 -1.93 17.74
CA SER A 239 -4.50 -0.62 18.29
C SER A 239 -5.18 -0.38 19.64
N ILE A 240 -6.22 -1.16 19.97
CA ILE A 240 -7.04 -0.95 21.17
C ILE A 240 -6.51 -1.87 22.30
N PRO A 241 -6.17 -1.33 23.48
CA PRO A 241 -5.81 -2.15 24.64
C PRO A 241 -6.88 -3.19 24.99
N ARG A 242 -6.46 -4.39 25.42
CA ARG A 242 -7.40 -5.49 25.74
C ARG A 242 -8.40 -5.16 26.85
N ASN A 243 -8.04 -4.26 27.75
CA ASN A 243 -8.88 -3.77 28.84
C ASN A 243 -9.68 -2.50 28.50
N ALA A 244 -9.54 -1.96 27.29
CA ALA A 244 -10.27 -0.78 26.83
C ALA A 244 -11.47 -1.16 25.96
N THR A 245 -12.57 -0.43 26.13
CA THR A 245 -13.83 -0.61 25.38
C THR A 245 -14.27 0.75 24.83
N PRO A 246 -13.65 1.23 23.73
CA PRO A 246 -13.97 2.52 23.14
C PRO A 246 -15.37 2.53 22.55
N LEU A 247 -16.16 3.56 22.82
CA LEU A 247 -17.54 3.67 22.30
C LEU A 247 -17.62 4.46 20.99
N ARG A 248 -16.54 5.17 20.62
CA ARG A 248 -16.46 5.98 19.40
C ARG A 248 -15.35 5.47 18.51
N ILE A 249 -15.67 5.23 17.24
CA ILE A 249 -14.70 4.84 16.20
C ILE A 249 -13.60 5.91 16.09
N THR A 250 -14.00 7.18 16.14
CA THR A 250 -13.13 8.35 15.99
C THR A 250 -12.12 8.53 17.13
N GLU A 251 -12.30 7.84 18.25
CA GLU A 251 -11.41 7.89 19.42
C GLU A 251 -10.48 6.68 19.48
N THR A 252 -10.60 5.74 18.54
CA THR A 252 -9.67 4.60 18.48
C THR A 252 -8.26 5.07 18.09
N PRO A 253 -7.18 4.49 18.65
CA PRO A 253 -5.82 4.91 18.31
C PRO A 253 -5.51 4.77 16.82
N TYR A 254 -6.03 3.73 16.16
CA TYR A 254 -5.91 3.57 14.71
C TYR A 254 -6.57 4.72 13.94
N TRP A 255 -7.79 5.12 14.30
CA TRP A 255 -8.47 6.23 13.62
C TRP A 255 -7.69 7.52 13.76
N LEU A 256 -7.28 7.86 14.99
CA LEU A 256 -6.53 9.07 15.30
C LEU A 256 -5.22 9.11 14.51
N HIS A 257 -4.48 8.01 14.49
CA HIS A 257 -3.25 7.91 13.71
C HIS A 257 -3.47 8.10 12.20
N LYS A 258 -4.54 7.52 11.65
CA LYS A 258 -4.85 7.66 10.21
C LYS A 258 -5.32 9.06 9.81
N HIS A 259 -5.85 9.82 10.77
CA HIS A 259 -6.45 11.14 10.54
C HIS A 259 -5.64 12.29 11.14
N GLN A 260 -4.47 12.01 11.73
CA GLN A 260 -3.63 13.00 12.42
C GLN A 260 -3.13 14.13 11.51
N GLU A 261 -3.06 13.90 10.20
CA GLU A 261 -2.61 14.89 9.21
C GLU A 261 -3.74 15.81 8.72
N ILE A 262 -4.99 15.54 9.12
CA ILE A 262 -6.12 16.41 8.77
C ILE A 262 -6.15 17.60 9.74
N PRO A 263 -5.98 18.85 9.25
CA PRO A 263 -5.94 20.03 10.11
C PRO A 263 -7.22 20.18 10.94
N ALA A 264 -7.10 20.68 12.18
CA ALA A 264 -8.24 20.89 13.06
C ALA A 264 -9.34 21.79 12.47
N ALA A 265 -8.94 22.76 11.64
CA ALA A 265 -9.85 23.65 10.92
C ALA A 265 -10.78 22.90 9.97
N GLU A 266 -10.34 21.79 9.37
CA GLU A 266 -11.15 20.96 8.45
C GLU A 266 -12.19 20.14 9.21
N TRP A 267 -11.93 19.80 10.48
CA TRP A 267 -12.87 19.07 11.33
C TRP A 267 -13.97 19.96 11.93
N GLY A 268 -13.83 21.28 11.86
CA GLY A 268 -14.76 22.24 12.47
C GLY A 268 -14.77 22.21 14.01
N PHE A 269 -13.74 21.67 14.66
CA PHE A 269 -13.61 21.72 16.12
C PHE A 269 -13.07 23.08 16.56
N ASP A 270 -13.76 23.75 17.46
CA ASP A 270 -13.23 24.91 18.19
C ASP A 270 -12.03 24.44 19.04
N THR A 271 -10.86 24.95 18.70
CA THR A 271 -9.56 24.41 19.12
C THR A 271 -9.20 24.85 20.53
N GLY A 272 -8.95 23.89 21.43
CA GLY A 272 -8.26 24.17 22.69
C GLY A 272 -7.92 22.93 23.50
N GLU A 273 -8.93 22.14 23.89
CA GLU A 273 -8.77 21.26 25.06
C GLU A 273 -8.45 19.79 24.73
N LYS A 274 -9.00 19.23 23.64
CA LYS A 274 -8.85 17.79 23.32
C LYS A 274 -7.54 17.40 22.65
N GLN A 275 -6.82 18.34 22.03
CA GLN A 275 -5.56 18.07 21.34
C GLN A 275 -4.42 17.73 22.31
N GLU A 276 -4.43 18.29 23.52
CA GLU A 276 -3.38 18.07 24.52
C GLU A 276 -3.56 16.71 25.23
N GLU A 277 -4.80 16.32 25.48
CA GLU A 277 -5.15 14.98 26.00
C GLU A 277 -4.79 13.87 25.00
N LEU A 278 -5.01 14.09 23.71
CA LEU A 278 -4.64 13.16 22.63
C LEU A 278 -3.12 13.02 22.44
N ARG A 279 -2.36 14.09 22.61
CA ARG A 279 -0.88 14.03 22.57
C ARG A 279 -0.30 13.29 23.77
N GLY A 280 -0.97 13.33 24.93
CA GLY A 280 -0.57 12.59 26.12
C GLY A 280 -0.78 11.07 26.03
N LEU A 281 -1.72 10.61 25.20
CA LEU A 281 -2.01 9.18 25.01
C LEU A 281 -1.14 8.49 23.95
N LEU A 282 -0.39 9.25 23.15
CA LEU A 282 0.47 8.76 22.06
C LEU A 282 1.97 8.75 22.41
N GLN A 283 2.33 9.05 23.65
CA GLN A 283 3.68 8.88 24.22
C GLN A 283 3.76 7.60 25.06
#